data_AF-A0A822GSC8-F1
#
_entry.id   AF-A0A822GSC8-F1
#
_cell.length_a   1.000
_cell.length_b   1.000
_cell.length_c   1.000
_cell.angle_alpha   90.00
_cell.angle_beta   90.00
_cell.angle_gamma   90.00
#
_symmetry.space_group_name_H-M   'P 1'
#
loop_
_entity.id
_entity.type
_entity.pdbx_description
1 polymer ?
#
loop_
_entity_poly.entity_id
_entity_poly.type
_entity_poly.pdbx_seq_one_letter_code
_entity_poly.pdbx_strand_id
1 'polypeptide(L)' 'GNLPTSEQILHPSDLIELKKCIYASQRSSLPPICTHNVCDDVNDPILKALRRC' A
#
# COMPACT_ATOMS: atom_id res chain seq x y z
N GLY A 1 -35.79 2.07 -18.86
CA GLY A 1 -34.60 2.74 -18.30
C GLY A 1 -33.40 2.34 -19.12
N ASN A 2 -32.49 3.27 -19.40
CA ASN A 2 -31.26 2.97 -20.14
C ASN A 2 -30.16 2.56 -19.16
N LEU A 3 -29.48 1.47 -19.45
CA LEU A 3 -28.29 1.06 -18.70
C LEU A 3 -27.13 2.01 -19.10
N PRO A 4 -26.36 2.55 -18.14
CA PRO A 4 -25.25 3.42 -18.45
C PRO A 4 -24.13 2.65 -19.17
N THR A 5 -23.41 3.35 -20.06
CA THR A 5 -22.21 2.83 -20.71
C THR A 5 -21.00 2.98 -19.80
N SER A 6 -19.91 2.27 -20.11
CA SER A 6 -18.69 2.28 -19.29
C SER A 6 -18.08 3.70 -19.19
N GLU A 7 -18.18 4.50 -20.24
CA GLU A 7 -17.67 5.87 -20.32
C GLU A 7 -18.46 6.87 -19.46
N GLN A 8 -19.69 6.50 -19.09
CA GLN A 8 -20.52 7.26 -18.15
C GLN A 8 -20.24 6.90 -16.68
N ILE A 9 -19.54 5.78 -16.46
CA ILE A 9 -19.17 5.28 -15.12
C ILE A 9 -17.73 5.67 -14.78
N LEU A 10 -16.83 5.63 -15.77
CA LEU A 10 -15.40 5.88 -15.59
C LEU A 10 -14.90 6.87 -16.63
N HIS A 11 -14.67 8.10 -16.21
CA HIS A 11 -14.22 9.16 -17.09
C HIS A 11 -12.69 9.08 -17.33
N PRO A 12 -12.20 9.65 -18.45
CA PRO A 12 -10.76 9.70 -18.72
C PRO A 12 -9.94 10.39 -17.61
N SER A 13 -10.51 11.37 -16.90
CA SER A 13 -9.90 12.02 -15.74
C SER A 13 -9.63 11.03 -14.60
N ASP A 14 -10.60 10.16 -14.33
CA ASP A 14 -10.55 9.19 -13.24
C ASP A 14 -9.46 8.15 -13.51
N LEU A 15 -9.30 7.74 -14.77
CA LEU A 15 -8.20 6.86 -15.20
C LEU A 15 -6.82 7.46 -14.93
N ILE A 16 -6.65 8.77 -15.09
CA ILE A 16 -5.39 9.46 -14.82
C ILE A 16 -5.11 9.45 -13.31
N GLU A 17 -6.11 9.76 -12.49
CA GLU A 17 -5.97 9.75 -11.02
C GLU A 17 -5.70 8.35 -10.49
N LEU A 18 -6.42 7.34 -10.97
CA LEU A 18 -6.21 5.94 -10.61
C LEU A 18 -4.80 5.48 -10.97
N LYS A 19 -4.31 5.83 -12.16
CA LYS A 19 -2.92 5.50 -12.57
C LYS A 19 -1.89 6.15 -11.65
N LYS A 20 -2.08 7.42 -11.26
CA LYS A 20 -1.20 8.10 -10.30
C LYS A 20 -1.19 7.38 -8.95
N CYS A 21 -2.35 6.99 -8.43
CA CYS A 21 -2.47 6.25 -7.17
C CYS A 21 -1.83 4.87 -7.24
N ILE A 22 -2.04 4.12 -8.33
CA ILE A 22 -1.41 2.81 -8.54
C ILE A 22 0.11 2.97 -8.55
N TYR A 23 0.64 3.94 -9.31
CA TYR A 23 2.08 4.19 -9.37
C TYR A 23 2.67 4.56 -8.00
N ALA A 24 2.03 5.48 -7.26
CA ALA A 24 2.46 5.86 -5.92
C ALA A 24 2.38 4.72 -4.89
N SER A 25 1.51 3.73 -5.12
CA SER A 25 1.33 2.58 -4.22
C SER A 25 2.36 1.47 -4.43
N GLN A 26 3.14 1.52 -5.53
CA GLN A 26 4.17 0.52 -5.79
C GLN A 26 5.27 0.57 -4.73
N ARG A 27 5.61 -0.58 -4.15
CA ARG A 27 6.72 -0.73 -3.19
C ARG A 27 7.50 -2.00 -3.52
N SER A 28 8.83 -1.92 -3.43
CA SER A 28 9.73 -3.06 -3.66
C SER A 28 10.10 -3.82 -2.38
N SER A 29 9.91 -3.20 -1.21
CA SER A 29 10.19 -3.80 0.08
C SER A 29 8.99 -4.58 0.61
N LEU A 30 9.26 -5.59 1.43
CA LEU A 30 8.23 -6.24 2.24
C LEU A 30 7.58 -5.23 3.20
N PRO A 31 6.32 -5.44 3.61
CA PRO A 31 5.70 -4.66 4.67
C PRO A 31 6.56 -4.70 5.94
N PRO A 32 6.81 -3.56 6.61
CA PRO A 32 7.61 -3.56 7.83
C PRO A 32 6.87 -4.28 8.97
N ILE A 33 7.62 -4.99 9.81
CA ILE A 33 7.07 -5.69 10.99
C ILE A 33 6.82 -4.75 12.19
N CYS A 34 7.28 -3.50 12.12
CA CYS A 34 7.06 -2.46 13.12
C CYS A 34 6.75 -1.13 12.44
N THR A 35 5.81 -0.36 13.00
CA THR A 35 5.43 0.96 12.51
C THR A 35 6.26 2.10 13.11
N HIS A 36 7.00 1.83 14.19
CA HIS A 36 7.81 2.80 14.92
C HIS A 36 9.28 2.40 14.87
N ASN A 37 10.15 3.39 15.02
CA ASN A 37 11.57 3.15 15.22
C ASN A 37 11.80 2.84 16.71
N VAL A 38 12.07 1.58 17.03
CA VAL A 38 12.38 1.15 18.41
C VAL A 38 13.81 1.55 18.74
N CYS A 39 14.03 2.21 19.89
CA CYS A 39 15.35 2.74 20.26
C CYS A 39 16.45 1.67 20.36
N ASP A 40 16.12 0.49 20.88
CA ASP A 40 17.01 -0.68 20.91
C ASP A 40 16.33 -1.86 20.21
N ASP A 41 16.12 -1.69 18.90
CA ASP A 41 15.40 -2.67 18.07
C ASP A 41 16.13 -4.02 17.98
N VAL A 42 17.46 -4.01 18.11
CA VAL A 42 18.29 -5.21 18.10
C VAL A 42 18.02 -6.04 19.35
N ASN A 43 17.78 -5.42 20.52
CA ASN A 43 17.52 -6.14 21.77
C ASN A 43 16.05 -6.36 22.12
N ASP A 44 15.12 -5.72 21.41
CA ASP A 44 13.70 -5.85 21.68
C ASP A 44 13.23 -7.33 21.60
N PRO A 45 12.62 -7.86 22.67
CA PRO A 45 12.25 -9.27 22.74
C PRO A 45 11.18 -9.67 21.71
N ILE A 46 10.29 -8.75 21.33
CA ILE A 46 9.22 -9.01 20.36
C ILE A 46 9.81 -9.02 18.94
N LEU A 47 10.58 -8.00 18.58
CA LEU A 47 11.23 -7.94 17.26
C LEU A 47 12.24 -9.07 17.07
N LYS A 48 12.99 -9.45 18.11
CA LYS A 48 13.84 -10.66 18.08
C LYS A 48 13.04 -11.92 17.80
N ALA A 49 11.93 -12.13 18.50
CA ALA A 49 11.11 -13.33 18.32
C ALA A 49 10.51 -13.40 16.91
N LEU A 50 10.06 -12.27 16.35
CA LEU A 50 9.52 -12.19 14.99
C LEU A 50 10.57 -12.43 13.90
N ARG A 51 11.81 -11.94 14.09
CA ARG A 51 12.92 -12.11 13.13
C ARG A 51 13.58 -13.49 13.17
N ARG A 52 13.29 -14.32 14.17
CA ARG A 52 13.91 -15.65 14.35
C ARG A 52 13.34 -16.72 13.41
N CYS A 53 12.14 -16.49 12.88
CA CYS A 53 11.45 -17.39 11.95
C CYS A 53 11.80 -17.05 10.50
#